data_AF-A0A2E6N569-F1
#
_entry.id   AF-A0A2E6N569-F1
#
_cell.length_a   1.000
_cell.length_b   1.000
_cell.length_c   1.000
_cell.angle_alpha   90.00
_cell.angle_beta   90.00
_cell.angle_gamma   90.00
#
_symmetry.space_group_name_H-M   'P 1'
#
loop_
_entity.id
_entity.type
_entity.pdbx_description
1 polymer ?
#
loop_
_entity_poly.entity_id
_entity_poly.type
_entity_poly.pdbx_seq_one_letter_code
_entity_poly.pdbx_strand_id
1 'polypeptide(L)'
;MKPIIGDREYFKGISKIEYEGKDTEKPLAYRFYDKNRMVAGKTMQEHFKFAVAYWHTLTGVGSDPFGIGTKIFPWLKEENAYKRATDKMDAAFEFITKLDLSYYCFHDVDLIDEGGSLEEFRKRVDFITDYAKKKQDISGVKLLWGTANLFSHPRYMNGASTNPDFDVVAFAGAQVKNALDATIKLGGENFVFWGGREGYMSLLNTNMKRELEHLATFLHMCRDYARNNGFEGTFFIEPKPMEPTKHQYDFDASTVIGFLQKYDLINDFKLNIEVNHATLALHTFEHELQVAANHGLLGSIDANRGDYQNGWDTDQFPVDLFEITQAMLVLLQSGGLKGGGINFDAKLRRNSTDLEDLFFAHIGGIDVFARSLLIANDILENSEFLNLRKMRYNSFDSGNGKEFEEGKFKLEDLFQHALQNQNIQPISGKQELLENLINKFI
;
A
#
# COMPACT_ATOMS: atom_id res chain seq x y z
N MET A 1 -1.99 23.67 1.92
CA MET A 1 -2.85 23.74 3.13
C MET A 1 -2.15 24.60 4.18
N LYS A 2 -2.84 25.30 5.10
CA LYS A 2 -2.14 25.91 6.25
C LYS A 2 -1.90 24.82 7.30
N PRO A 3 -0.70 24.70 7.90
CA PRO A 3 -0.48 23.76 8.99
C PRO A 3 -1.47 24.02 10.11
N ILE A 4 -2.12 22.97 10.60
CA ILE A 4 -2.98 23.08 11.77
C ILE A 4 -2.18 22.65 12.99
N ILE A 5 -2.12 23.55 13.96
CA ILE A 5 -1.49 23.28 15.26
C ILE A 5 -2.66 23.13 16.23
N GLY A 6 -2.68 22.04 17.00
CA GLY A 6 -3.69 21.84 18.06
C GLY A 6 -3.49 22.82 19.21
N ASP A 7 -3.96 22.48 20.40
CA ASP A 7 -3.70 23.28 21.61
C ASP A 7 -2.19 23.35 21.95
N ARG A 8 -1.41 22.43 21.38
CA ARG A 8 0.03 22.29 21.54
C ARG A 8 0.70 22.06 20.19
N GLU A 9 1.83 22.72 19.97
CA GLU A 9 2.75 22.41 18.88
C GLU A 9 3.71 21.29 19.30
N TYR A 10 3.69 20.19 18.55
CA TYR A 10 4.54 19.02 18.76
C TYR A 10 5.87 19.12 17.98
N PHE A 11 5.85 19.64 16.76
CA PHE A 11 7.02 19.72 15.87
C PHE A 11 7.59 21.14 15.79
N LYS A 12 8.08 21.63 16.94
CA LYS A 12 8.57 23.01 17.08
C LYS A 12 9.73 23.30 16.13
N GLY A 13 9.71 24.48 15.52
CA GLY A 13 10.76 24.94 14.60
C GLY A 13 10.66 24.36 13.19
N ILE A 14 9.73 23.44 12.94
CA ILE A 14 9.46 22.90 11.61
C ILE A 14 8.24 23.60 11.04
N SER A 15 8.45 24.40 10.00
CA SER A 15 7.37 25.01 9.23
C SER A 15 6.77 24.02 8.25
N LYS A 16 5.77 24.47 7.49
CA LYS A 16 5.32 23.74 6.30
C LYS A 16 6.51 23.46 5.37
N ILE A 17 6.59 22.23 4.88
CA ILE A 17 7.57 21.80 3.87
C ILE A 17 7.06 22.28 2.52
N GLU A 18 7.93 22.98 1.80
CA GLU A 18 7.63 23.53 0.47
C GLU A 18 8.52 22.89 -0.59
N TYR A 19 8.06 22.94 -1.84
CA TYR A 19 8.91 22.66 -2.98
C TYR A 19 9.90 23.81 -3.21
N GLU A 20 11.19 23.50 -3.20
CA GLU A 20 12.26 24.48 -3.43
C GLU A 20 13.14 24.14 -4.65
N GLY A 21 12.89 23.01 -5.30
CA GLY A 21 13.61 22.56 -6.48
C GLY A 21 14.88 21.78 -6.17
N LYS A 22 15.43 21.14 -7.20
CA LYS A 22 16.51 20.15 -7.10
C LYS A 22 17.82 20.67 -6.49
N ASP A 23 18.05 21.98 -6.58
CA ASP A 23 19.29 22.62 -6.15
C ASP A 23 19.22 23.11 -4.68
N THR A 24 18.10 22.88 -3.96
CA THR A 24 18.00 23.25 -2.55
C THR A 24 18.92 22.42 -1.66
N GLU A 25 19.68 23.11 -0.81
CA GLU A 25 20.50 22.49 0.24
C GLU A 25 19.72 22.29 1.54
N LYS A 26 18.48 22.81 1.64
CA LYS A 26 17.68 22.64 2.86
C LYS A 26 17.27 21.18 3.02
N PRO A 27 17.44 20.58 4.21
CA PRO A 27 17.03 19.20 4.43
C PRO A 27 15.50 19.08 4.58
N LEU A 28 14.83 20.15 5.03
CA LEU A 28 13.37 20.23 5.22
C LEU A 28 12.68 20.95 4.04
N ALA A 29 12.88 20.45 2.82
CA ALA A 29 12.25 20.94 1.59
C ALA A 29 12.12 19.82 0.57
N TYR A 30 11.07 19.88 -0.27
CA TYR A 30 10.95 18.99 -1.42
C TYR A 30 11.83 19.47 -2.58
N ARG A 31 12.61 18.55 -3.14
CA ARG A 31 13.47 18.77 -4.32
C ARG A 31 12.73 18.48 -5.62
N PHE A 32 11.82 17.51 -5.59
CA PHE A 32 11.14 16.99 -6.79
C PHE A 32 9.62 17.01 -6.67
N TYR A 33 9.08 16.87 -5.45
CA TYR A 33 7.64 16.91 -5.24
C TYR A 33 7.10 18.35 -5.28
N ASP A 34 6.59 18.74 -6.44
CA ASP A 34 5.65 19.85 -6.59
C ASP A 34 4.26 19.28 -6.83
N LYS A 35 3.40 19.34 -5.81
CA LYS A 35 2.07 18.73 -5.84
C LYS A 35 1.20 19.20 -7.00
N ASN A 36 1.40 20.43 -7.50
CA ASN A 36 0.60 21.01 -8.59
C ASN A 36 1.23 20.78 -9.97
N ARG A 37 2.45 20.24 -10.03
CA ARG A 37 3.13 19.98 -11.30
C ARG A 37 2.36 18.92 -12.09
N MET A 38 2.03 19.26 -13.34
CA MET A 38 1.40 18.34 -14.28
C MET A 38 2.43 17.37 -14.86
N VAL A 39 2.13 16.07 -14.82
CA VAL A 39 2.90 14.99 -15.44
C VAL A 39 1.91 14.00 -16.04
N ALA A 40 2.09 13.57 -17.29
CA ALA A 40 1.16 12.64 -17.98
C ALA A 40 -0.34 13.00 -17.82
N GLY A 41 -0.68 14.30 -17.86
CA GLY A 41 -2.07 14.79 -17.78
C GLY A 41 -2.71 14.83 -16.39
N LYS A 42 -1.99 14.52 -15.31
CA LYS A 42 -2.45 14.68 -13.91
C LYS A 42 -1.43 15.47 -13.09
N THR A 43 -1.89 16.14 -12.04
CA THR A 43 -0.98 16.72 -11.03
C THR A 43 -0.26 15.61 -10.26
N MET A 44 0.92 15.87 -9.70
CA MET A 44 1.59 14.91 -8.81
C MET A 44 0.70 14.51 -7.63
N GLN A 45 -0.10 15.44 -7.09
CA GLN A 45 -1.06 15.12 -6.04
C GLN A 45 -2.09 14.08 -6.47
N GLU A 46 -2.63 14.18 -7.69
CA GLU A 46 -3.62 13.24 -8.23
C GLU A 46 -3.02 11.88 -8.58
N HIS A 47 -1.75 11.82 -9.00
CA HIS A 47 -1.05 10.55 -9.22
C HIS A 47 -0.87 9.77 -7.92
N PHE A 48 -0.46 10.46 -6.85
CA PHE A 48 0.04 9.79 -5.67
C PHE A 48 -0.96 9.72 -4.53
N LYS A 49 -1.76 10.76 -4.29
CA LYS A 49 -2.60 10.90 -3.08
C LYS A 49 -1.84 10.44 -1.81
N PHE A 50 -0.61 10.94 -1.63
CA PHE A 50 0.28 10.47 -0.56
C PHE A 50 -0.41 10.48 0.81
N ALA A 51 -0.28 9.37 1.54
CA ALA A 51 -0.86 9.15 2.85
C ALA A 51 0.20 8.82 3.91
N VAL A 52 -0.07 9.22 5.15
CA VAL A 52 0.75 8.86 6.30
C VAL A 52 0.13 7.66 7.02
N ALA A 53 0.93 6.61 7.21
CA ALA A 53 0.57 5.45 8.04
C ALA A 53 0.57 5.83 9.52
N TYR A 54 -0.61 5.77 10.14
CA TYR A 54 -0.78 6.21 11.53
C TYR A 54 -0.02 5.32 12.52
N TRP A 55 0.04 4.00 12.30
CA TRP A 55 0.75 3.05 13.16
C TRP A 55 2.24 3.39 13.24
N HIS A 56 2.95 3.39 12.11
CA HIS A 56 4.39 3.63 12.13
C HIS A 56 4.79 5.03 12.57
N THR A 57 3.99 6.04 12.20
CA THR A 57 4.34 7.44 12.46
C THR A 57 3.99 7.88 13.88
N LEU A 58 2.84 7.44 14.41
CA LEU A 58 2.30 7.97 15.68
C LEU A 58 2.28 6.95 16.82
N THR A 59 2.35 5.65 16.55
CA THR A 59 2.31 4.59 17.57
C THR A 59 3.63 3.80 17.67
N GLY A 60 4.42 3.76 16.59
CA GLY A 60 5.67 2.99 16.47
C GLY A 60 6.83 3.49 17.32
N VAL A 61 6.90 3.06 18.58
CA VAL A 61 7.95 3.47 19.55
C VAL A 61 9.33 2.82 19.33
N GLY A 62 9.50 2.01 18.28
CA GLY A 62 10.79 1.39 17.93
C GLY A 62 11.15 0.16 18.76
N SER A 63 10.17 -0.56 19.31
CA SER A 63 10.40 -1.90 19.87
C SER A 63 10.70 -2.91 18.76
N ASP A 64 11.51 -3.90 19.08
CA ASP A 64 11.80 -5.05 18.20
C ASP A 64 11.82 -6.34 19.04
N PRO A 65 11.97 -7.54 18.44
CA PRO A 65 11.98 -8.80 19.20
C PRO A 65 13.06 -8.92 20.29
N PHE A 66 14.05 -8.03 20.32
CA PHE A 66 15.23 -8.09 21.17
C PHE A 66 15.37 -6.89 22.12
N GLY A 67 14.46 -5.91 22.06
CA GLY A 67 14.57 -4.70 22.86
C GLY A 67 13.28 -3.91 22.99
N ILE A 68 13.15 -3.24 24.14
CA ILE A 68 12.08 -2.27 24.37
C ILE A 68 12.19 -1.06 23.44
N GLY A 69 11.10 -0.31 23.32
CA GLY A 69 11.04 0.91 22.50
C GLY A 69 12.04 1.98 22.91
N THR A 70 12.50 2.74 21.92
CA THR A 70 13.54 3.79 22.05
C THR A 70 12.97 5.20 21.96
N LYS A 71 11.76 5.36 21.40
CA LYS A 71 11.16 6.66 21.13
C LYS A 71 10.15 7.03 22.20
N ILE A 72 10.27 8.25 22.73
CA ILE A 72 9.34 8.81 23.72
C ILE A 72 8.56 9.95 23.06
N PHE A 73 7.45 9.60 22.42
CA PHE A 73 6.65 10.60 21.72
C PHE A 73 5.86 11.50 22.68
N PRO A 74 5.88 12.83 22.47
CA PRO A 74 5.23 13.77 23.38
C PRO A 74 3.70 13.64 23.44
N TRP A 75 3.07 13.10 22.40
CA TRP A 75 1.63 12.85 22.32
C TRP A 75 1.19 11.52 22.97
N LEU A 76 2.12 10.66 23.38
CA LEU A 76 1.82 9.39 24.04
C LEU A 76 1.93 9.45 25.58
N LYS A 77 2.21 10.63 26.15
CA LYS A 77 2.54 10.77 27.59
C LYS A 77 1.34 10.67 28.54
N GLU A 78 0.17 11.03 28.08
CA GLU A 78 -1.05 11.08 28.91
C GLU A 78 -1.49 9.67 29.29
N GLU A 79 -1.86 9.43 30.56
CA GLU A 79 -2.33 8.11 31.02
C GLU A 79 -3.77 7.83 30.57
N ASN A 80 -4.61 8.87 30.52
CA ASN A 80 -5.99 8.75 30.08
C ASN A 80 -6.06 8.47 28.57
N ALA A 81 -6.67 7.34 28.19
CA ALA A 81 -6.74 6.88 26.80
C ALA A 81 -7.42 7.89 25.86
N TYR A 82 -8.47 8.59 26.30
CA TYR A 82 -9.18 9.58 25.49
C TYR A 82 -8.29 10.79 25.20
N LYS A 83 -7.64 11.33 26.24
CA LYS A 83 -6.74 12.47 26.09
C LYS A 83 -5.52 12.12 25.25
N ARG A 84 -4.90 10.98 25.50
CA ARG A 84 -3.77 10.46 24.69
C ARG A 84 -4.16 10.27 23.23
N ALA A 85 -5.36 9.77 22.94
CA ALA A 85 -5.85 9.62 21.58
C ALA A 85 -6.04 10.98 20.88
N THR A 86 -6.62 11.98 21.56
CA THR A 86 -6.76 13.33 20.99
C THR A 86 -5.43 14.03 20.77
N ASP A 87 -4.46 13.86 21.68
CA ASP A 87 -3.10 14.39 21.55
C ASP A 87 -2.37 13.79 20.35
N LYS A 88 -2.52 12.47 20.16
CA LYS A 88 -1.97 11.74 19.02
C LYS A 88 -2.59 12.21 17.70
N MET A 89 -3.90 12.45 17.68
CA MET A 89 -4.60 12.99 16.51
C MET A 89 -4.16 14.43 16.19
N ASP A 90 -3.94 15.26 17.22
CA ASP A 90 -3.40 16.61 17.05
C ASP A 90 -2.01 16.58 16.42
N ALA A 91 -1.12 15.73 16.94
CA ALA A 91 0.22 15.52 16.37
C ALA A 91 0.15 14.98 14.93
N ALA A 92 -0.73 14.03 14.65
CA ALA A 92 -0.90 13.46 13.31
C ALA A 92 -1.28 14.54 12.29
N PHE A 93 -2.28 15.35 12.59
CA PHE A 93 -2.73 16.39 11.66
C PHE A 93 -1.74 17.56 11.57
N GLU A 94 -1.04 17.92 12.65
CA GLU A 94 0.09 18.86 12.56
C GLU A 94 1.16 18.34 11.60
N PHE A 95 1.56 17.07 11.75
CA PHE A 95 2.56 16.43 10.92
C PHE A 95 2.16 16.40 9.44
N ILE A 96 0.98 15.85 9.14
CA ILE A 96 0.45 15.70 7.76
C ILE A 96 0.35 17.07 7.08
N THR A 97 -0.17 18.08 7.78
CA THR A 97 -0.34 19.41 7.20
C THR A 97 0.98 20.19 7.09
N LYS A 98 1.96 19.94 7.97
CA LYS A 98 3.33 20.44 7.79
C LYS A 98 4.02 19.79 6.60
N LEU A 99 3.79 18.50 6.29
CA LEU A 99 4.26 17.88 5.05
C LEU A 99 3.50 18.33 3.79
N ASP A 100 2.44 19.13 3.92
CA ASP A 100 1.51 19.49 2.83
C ASP A 100 0.88 18.29 2.12
N LEU A 101 0.71 17.17 2.84
CA LEU A 101 0.00 15.99 2.37
C LEU A 101 -1.51 16.09 2.64
N SER A 102 -2.28 15.18 2.04
CA SER A 102 -3.75 15.25 2.06
C SER A 102 -4.42 14.01 2.65
N TYR A 103 -3.67 12.95 2.92
CA TYR A 103 -4.26 11.68 3.32
C TYR A 103 -3.56 11.03 4.53
N TYR A 104 -4.28 10.16 5.21
CA TYR A 104 -3.76 9.24 6.23
C TYR A 104 -4.50 7.90 6.16
N CYS A 105 -3.90 6.89 6.79
CA CYS A 105 -4.43 5.54 6.92
C CYS A 105 -4.35 5.10 8.38
N PHE A 106 -5.28 4.27 8.87
CA PHE A 106 -5.23 3.77 10.25
C PHE A 106 -5.77 2.34 10.41
N HIS A 107 -5.26 1.61 11.42
CA HIS A 107 -6.03 0.56 12.08
C HIS A 107 -6.86 1.17 13.22
N ASP A 108 -8.03 0.59 13.48
CA ASP A 108 -8.91 0.97 14.59
C ASP A 108 -8.18 1.14 15.94
N VAL A 109 -7.33 0.19 16.32
CA VAL A 109 -6.54 0.23 17.58
C VAL A 109 -5.43 1.30 17.56
N ASP A 110 -5.02 1.77 16.39
CA ASP A 110 -4.04 2.85 16.29
C ASP A 110 -4.65 4.18 16.72
N LEU A 111 -5.96 4.36 16.58
CA LEU A 111 -6.65 5.59 16.95
C LEU A 111 -6.74 5.69 18.48
N ILE A 112 -7.16 4.62 19.15
CA ILE A 112 -7.42 4.59 20.59
C ILE A 112 -7.38 3.17 21.16
N ASP A 113 -6.90 3.03 22.39
CA ASP A 113 -6.83 1.75 23.11
C ASP A 113 -8.19 1.03 23.22
N GLU A 114 -8.19 -0.31 23.09
CA GLU A 114 -9.39 -1.17 23.08
C GLU A 114 -10.26 -1.05 24.34
N GLY A 115 -9.67 -0.88 25.53
CA GLY A 115 -10.41 -0.97 26.80
C GLY A 115 -10.67 -2.41 27.24
N GLY A 116 -11.64 -2.62 28.14
CA GLY A 116 -11.91 -3.93 28.75
C GLY A 116 -13.00 -4.77 28.07
N SER A 117 -13.70 -4.22 27.07
CA SER A 117 -14.78 -4.92 26.36
C SER A 117 -15.01 -4.37 24.96
N LEU A 118 -15.64 -5.17 24.08
CA LEU A 118 -16.02 -4.73 22.73
C LEU A 118 -16.91 -3.49 22.73
N GLU A 119 -17.84 -3.37 23.69
CA GLU A 119 -18.73 -2.21 23.81
C GLU A 119 -17.97 -0.95 24.23
N GLU A 120 -16.97 -1.10 25.11
CA GLU A 120 -16.09 0.01 25.46
C GLU A 120 -15.24 0.43 24.26
N PHE A 121 -14.67 -0.54 23.53
CA PHE A 121 -13.89 -0.25 22.33
C PHE A 121 -14.70 0.51 21.29
N ARG A 122 -15.93 0.06 21.03
CA ARG A 122 -16.87 0.73 20.11
C ARG A 122 -17.08 2.20 20.49
N LYS A 123 -17.35 2.49 21.76
CA LYS A 123 -17.53 3.87 22.26
C LYS A 123 -16.27 4.72 22.13
N ARG A 124 -15.10 4.13 22.36
CA ARG A 124 -13.81 4.80 22.22
C ARG A 124 -13.52 5.15 20.75
N VAL A 125 -13.73 4.21 19.83
CA VAL A 125 -13.60 4.43 18.38
C VAL A 125 -14.57 5.50 17.90
N ASP A 126 -15.83 5.45 18.33
CA ASP A 126 -16.83 6.47 17.97
C ASP A 126 -16.40 7.88 18.43
N PHE A 127 -15.91 8.00 19.68
CA PHE A 127 -15.38 9.25 20.21
C PHE A 127 -14.19 9.79 19.40
N ILE A 128 -13.18 8.97 19.13
CA ILE A 128 -11.97 9.46 18.46
C ILE A 128 -12.23 9.78 16.99
N THR A 129 -13.17 9.08 16.36
CA THR A 129 -13.60 9.38 14.98
C THR A 129 -14.44 10.66 14.90
N ASP A 130 -15.23 11.03 15.93
CA ASP A 130 -15.83 12.37 16.01
C ASP A 130 -14.77 13.47 16.04
N TYR A 131 -13.69 13.25 16.78
CA TYR A 131 -12.59 14.20 16.87
C TYR A 131 -11.80 14.28 15.56
N ALA A 132 -11.49 13.13 14.94
CA ALA A 132 -10.86 13.07 13.63
C ALA A 132 -11.69 13.79 12.57
N LYS A 133 -13.02 13.63 12.57
CA LYS A 133 -13.91 14.33 11.63
C LYS A 133 -13.79 15.85 11.74
N LYS A 134 -13.77 16.39 12.96
CA LYS A 134 -13.53 17.83 13.18
C LYS A 134 -12.18 18.27 12.62
N LYS A 135 -11.12 17.46 12.79
CA LYS A 135 -9.79 17.76 12.26
C LYS A 135 -9.75 17.71 10.73
N GLN A 136 -10.41 16.73 10.11
CA GLN A 136 -10.59 16.67 8.65
C GLN A 136 -11.32 17.90 8.13
N ASP A 137 -12.40 18.33 8.79
CA ASP A 137 -13.19 19.49 8.35
C ASP A 137 -12.38 20.80 8.42
N ILE A 138 -11.49 20.93 9.41
CA ILE A 138 -10.63 22.12 9.57
C ILE A 138 -9.45 22.11 8.59
N SER A 139 -8.77 20.97 8.44
CA SER A 139 -7.54 20.88 7.64
C SER A 139 -7.83 20.68 6.16
N GLY A 140 -8.86 19.89 5.82
CA GLY A 140 -9.07 19.33 4.49
C GLY A 140 -8.30 18.02 4.23
N VAL A 141 -7.58 17.49 5.22
CA VAL A 141 -6.98 16.14 5.17
C VAL A 141 -8.12 15.11 5.16
N LYS A 142 -7.96 14.03 4.39
CA LYS A 142 -8.94 12.98 4.17
C LYS A 142 -8.41 11.62 4.59
N LEU A 143 -9.32 10.66 4.77
CA LEU A 143 -8.96 9.27 5.02
C LEU A 143 -8.78 8.54 3.68
N LEU A 144 -7.59 7.99 3.41
CA LEU A 144 -7.40 7.16 2.21
C LEU A 144 -8.04 5.80 2.41
N TRP A 145 -7.78 5.19 3.57
CA TRP A 145 -8.45 3.97 4.01
C TRP A 145 -8.34 3.75 5.51
N GLY A 146 -9.33 3.05 6.05
CA GLY A 146 -9.25 2.42 7.37
C GLY A 146 -9.10 0.90 7.24
N THR A 147 -8.73 0.26 8.34
CA THR A 147 -8.63 -1.19 8.47
C THR A 147 -8.83 -1.60 9.95
N ALA A 148 -8.97 -2.90 10.21
CA ALA A 148 -9.04 -3.47 11.55
C ALA A 148 -7.76 -4.22 11.89
N ASN A 149 -7.15 -3.94 13.04
CA ASN A 149 -6.03 -4.74 13.53
C ASN A 149 -6.54 -6.05 14.13
N LEU A 150 -6.61 -7.09 13.31
CA LEU A 150 -7.02 -8.43 13.69
C LEU A 150 -5.84 -9.36 13.97
N PHE A 151 -4.69 -8.83 14.40
CA PHE A 151 -3.45 -9.61 14.44
C PHE A 151 -2.56 -9.36 15.67
N SER A 152 -2.71 -8.22 16.36
CA SER A 152 -1.90 -7.90 17.54
C SER A 152 -2.42 -8.55 18.82
N HIS A 153 -3.73 -8.55 19.06
CA HIS A 153 -4.29 -9.08 20.31
C HIS A 153 -4.12 -10.62 20.39
N PRO A 154 -3.77 -11.20 21.55
CA PRO A 154 -3.56 -12.65 21.72
C PRO A 154 -4.71 -13.54 21.24
N ARG A 155 -5.94 -13.02 21.26
CA ARG A 155 -7.14 -13.72 20.75
C ARG A 155 -7.00 -14.19 19.29
N TYR A 156 -6.21 -13.47 18.49
CA TYR A 156 -6.01 -13.76 17.06
C TYR A 156 -4.79 -14.63 16.77
N MET A 157 -4.13 -15.21 17.79
CA MET A 157 -2.89 -15.97 17.60
C MET A 157 -3.02 -17.18 16.64
N ASN A 158 -4.25 -17.67 16.41
CA ASN A 158 -4.55 -18.78 15.51
C ASN A 158 -5.39 -18.35 14.29
N GLY A 159 -5.38 -17.06 13.93
CA GLY A 159 -6.19 -16.50 12.84
C GLY A 159 -7.30 -15.59 13.33
N ALA A 160 -7.93 -14.88 12.39
CA ALA A 160 -9.09 -14.04 12.66
C ALA A 160 -10.33 -14.62 11.98
N SER A 161 -10.50 -14.40 10.69
CA SER A 161 -11.53 -15.08 9.90
C SER A 161 -11.15 -16.54 9.59
N THR A 162 -9.85 -16.86 9.59
CA THR A 162 -9.35 -18.22 9.41
C THR A 162 -9.21 -18.99 10.73
N ASN A 163 -9.66 -18.42 11.85
CA ASN A 163 -9.49 -19.07 13.14
C ASN A 163 -10.26 -20.41 13.21
N PRO A 164 -9.68 -21.47 13.80
CA PRO A 164 -10.40 -22.73 14.04
C PRO A 164 -11.55 -22.60 15.06
N ASP A 165 -11.59 -21.52 15.85
CA ASP A 165 -12.65 -21.19 16.79
C ASP A 165 -13.58 -20.08 16.25
N PHE A 166 -14.87 -20.40 16.14
CA PHE A 166 -15.88 -19.48 15.63
C PHE A 166 -16.09 -18.26 16.53
N ASP A 167 -15.87 -18.36 17.85
CA ASP A 167 -16.03 -17.21 18.75
C ASP A 167 -14.99 -16.12 18.42
N VAL A 168 -13.81 -16.51 17.96
CA VAL A 168 -12.78 -15.57 17.47
C VAL A 168 -13.19 -14.96 16.13
N VAL A 169 -13.73 -15.75 15.20
CA VAL A 169 -14.26 -15.25 13.91
C VAL A 169 -15.38 -14.22 14.16
N ALA A 170 -16.28 -14.49 15.10
CA ALA A 170 -17.36 -13.58 15.47
C ALA A 170 -16.81 -12.26 16.07
N PHE A 171 -15.80 -12.34 16.93
CA PHE A 171 -15.15 -11.14 17.49
C PHE A 171 -14.43 -10.34 16.39
N ALA A 172 -13.72 -11.00 15.48
CA ALA A 172 -13.09 -10.35 14.32
C ALA A 172 -14.12 -9.61 13.46
N GLY A 173 -15.26 -10.24 13.17
CA GLY A 173 -16.37 -9.63 12.44
C GLY A 173 -16.92 -8.39 13.14
N ALA A 174 -17.09 -8.43 14.46
CA ALA A 174 -17.54 -7.28 15.23
C ALA A 174 -16.54 -6.10 15.18
N GLN A 175 -15.24 -6.40 15.20
CA GLN A 175 -14.20 -5.39 15.10
C GLN A 175 -14.12 -4.78 13.68
N VAL A 176 -14.18 -5.60 12.62
CA VAL A 176 -14.22 -5.12 11.23
C VAL A 176 -15.46 -4.25 10.98
N LYS A 177 -16.61 -4.62 11.53
CA LYS A 177 -17.81 -3.78 11.49
C LYS A 177 -17.54 -2.38 12.08
N ASN A 178 -16.91 -2.30 13.27
CA ASN A 178 -16.58 -1.02 13.89
C ASN A 178 -15.58 -0.21 13.04
N ALA A 179 -14.57 -0.85 12.47
CA ALA A 179 -13.60 -0.20 11.59
C ALA A 179 -14.24 0.30 10.28
N LEU A 180 -15.17 -0.46 9.69
CA LEU A 180 -15.96 -0.04 8.53
C LEU A 180 -16.83 1.16 8.86
N ASP A 181 -17.56 1.14 9.97
CA ASP A 181 -18.38 2.27 10.42
C ASP A 181 -17.53 3.53 10.63
N ALA A 182 -16.36 3.39 11.25
CA ALA A 182 -15.38 4.48 11.40
C ALA A 182 -14.89 5.01 10.05
N THR A 183 -14.59 4.11 9.11
CA THR A 183 -14.14 4.47 7.76
C THR A 183 -15.22 5.23 6.99
N ILE A 184 -16.47 4.75 7.03
CA ILE A 184 -17.63 5.42 6.41
C ILE A 184 -17.85 6.80 7.03
N LYS A 185 -17.85 6.90 8.37
CA LYS A 185 -18.02 8.16 9.13
C LYS A 185 -16.98 9.21 8.74
N LEU A 186 -15.74 8.78 8.51
CA LEU A 186 -14.62 9.65 8.14
C LEU A 186 -14.48 9.87 6.62
N GLY A 187 -15.41 9.35 5.82
CA GLY A 187 -15.39 9.48 4.37
C GLY A 187 -14.17 8.81 3.72
N GLY A 188 -13.76 7.66 4.26
CA GLY A 188 -12.66 6.87 3.70
C GLY A 188 -12.92 6.45 2.27
N GLU A 189 -11.93 6.64 1.39
CA GLU A 189 -12.05 6.30 -0.03
C GLU A 189 -11.92 4.78 -0.26
N ASN A 190 -11.29 4.05 0.65
CA ASN A 190 -11.04 2.61 0.54
C ASN A 190 -11.04 1.92 1.92
N PHE A 191 -11.03 0.59 1.94
CA PHE A 191 -10.90 -0.23 3.17
C PHE A 191 -9.98 -1.42 2.89
N VAL A 192 -9.00 -1.65 3.77
CA VAL A 192 -7.94 -2.66 3.56
C VAL A 192 -8.19 -3.90 4.41
N PHE A 193 -7.84 -5.07 3.86
CA PHE A 193 -7.67 -6.32 4.58
C PHE A 193 -6.23 -6.80 4.37
N TRP A 194 -5.41 -6.69 5.41
CA TRP A 194 -4.11 -7.35 5.49
C TRP A 194 -4.21 -8.57 6.41
N GLY A 195 -3.95 -9.75 5.86
CA GLY A 195 -4.16 -11.04 6.51
C GLY A 195 -3.10 -11.43 7.54
N GLY A 196 -2.66 -10.53 8.43
CA GLY A 196 -1.49 -10.78 9.30
C GLY A 196 -1.54 -12.07 10.15
N ARG A 197 -2.72 -12.63 10.44
CA ARG A 197 -2.89 -13.97 11.04
C ARG A 197 -3.67 -14.95 10.17
N GLU A 198 -4.08 -14.53 8.98
CA GLU A 198 -4.88 -15.31 8.03
C GLU A 198 -3.95 -16.21 7.21
N GLY A 199 -3.50 -17.28 7.87
CA GLY A 199 -2.51 -18.21 7.38
C GLY A 199 -2.24 -19.29 8.42
N TYR A 200 -1.12 -19.99 8.31
CA TYR A 200 -0.79 -21.03 9.27
C TYR A 200 0.65 -20.97 9.78
N MET A 201 0.87 -21.54 10.97
CA MET A 201 2.21 -21.82 11.51
C MET A 201 2.68 -23.23 11.15
N SER A 202 1.78 -24.21 11.11
CA SER A 202 2.05 -25.59 10.74
C SER A 202 0.91 -26.17 9.91
N LEU A 203 1.23 -26.88 8.83
CA LEU A 203 0.20 -27.55 8.03
C LEU A 203 -0.43 -28.73 8.78
N LEU A 204 0.25 -29.30 9.78
CA LEU A 204 -0.20 -30.50 10.49
C LEU A 204 -1.53 -30.32 11.24
N ASN A 205 -1.82 -29.10 11.69
CA ASN A 205 -3.04 -28.76 12.43
C ASN A 205 -3.96 -27.81 11.66
N THR A 206 -3.73 -27.63 10.35
CA THR A 206 -4.41 -26.63 9.52
C THR A 206 -5.28 -27.33 8.48
N ASN A 207 -6.57 -26.98 8.43
CA ASN A 207 -7.42 -27.34 7.30
C ASN A 207 -7.51 -26.15 6.34
N MET A 208 -6.46 -26.00 5.51
CA MET A 208 -6.29 -24.84 4.64
C MET A 208 -7.50 -24.57 3.73
N LYS A 209 -8.11 -25.63 3.20
CA LYS A 209 -9.30 -25.47 2.34
C LYS A 209 -10.44 -24.80 3.11
N ARG A 210 -10.70 -25.26 4.34
CA ARG A 210 -11.80 -24.75 5.16
C ARG A 210 -11.54 -23.32 5.61
N GLU A 211 -10.30 -23.01 5.98
CA GLU A 211 -9.89 -21.66 6.37
C GLU A 211 -10.03 -20.65 5.22
N LEU A 212 -9.61 -21.02 4.00
CA LEU A 212 -9.83 -20.20 2.80
C LEU A 212 -11.33 -20.00 2.48
N GLU A 213 -12.16 -21.02 2.67
CA GLU A 213 -13.62 -20.92 2.51
C GLU A 213 -14.25 -19.99 3.56
N HIS A 214 -13.75 -20.01 4.80
CA HIS A 214 -14.17 -19.08 5.84
C HIS A 214 -13.74 -17.65 5.54
N LEU A 215 -12.49 -17.42 5.13
CA LEU A 215 -11.99 -16.11 4.71
C LEU A 215 -12.85 -15.53 3.59
N ALA A 216 -13.15 -16.32 2.55
CA ALA A 216 -14.03 -15.88 1.46
C ALA A 216 -15.43 -15.51 1.96
N THR A 217 -16.03 -16.35 2.81
CA THR A 217 -17.33 -16.08 3.42
C THR A 217 -17.32 -14.78 4.22
N PHE A 218 -16.25 -14.55 4.99
CA PHE A 218 -16.06 -13.36 5.81
C PHE A 218 -15.93 -12.09 4.96
N LEU A 219 -15.15 -12.13 3.88
CA LEU A 219 -14.99 -11.01 2.95
C LEU A 219 -16.31 -10.65 2.23
N HIS A 220 -17.12 -11.64 1.84
CA HIS A 220 -18.47 -11.38 1.32
C HIS A 220 -19.35 -10.67 2.36
N MET A 221 -19.34 -11.13 3.61
CA MET A 221 -20.12 -10.48 4.68
C MET A 221 -19.67 -9.03 4.90
N CYS A 222 -18.37 -8.77 4.88
CA CYS A 222 -17.82 -7.41 5.05
C CYS A 222 -18.20 -6.50 3.89
N ARG A 223 -18.06 -6.99 2.64
CA ARG A 223 -18.49 -6.28 1.44
C ARG A 223 -19.98 -5.92 1.51
N ASP A 224 -20.83 -6.92 1.75
CA ASP A 224 -22.29 -6.75 1.75
C ASP A 224 -22.72 -5.78 2.84
N TYR A 225 -22.15 -5.90 4.04
CA TYR A 225 -22.39 -4.95 5.13
C TYR A 225 -22.00 -3.53 4.72
N ALA A 226 -20.77 -3.33 4.26
CA ALA A 226 -20.27 -2.00 3.91
C ALA A 226 -21.10 -1.34 2.81
N ARG A 227 -21.44 -2.07 1.74
CA ARG A 227 -22.30 -1.57 0.65
C ARG A 227 -23.71 -1.22 1.15
N ASN A 228 -24.31 -2.07 2.00
CA ASN A 228 -25.62 -1.79 2.61
C ASN A 228 -25.61 -0.58 3.55
N ASN A 229 -24.43 -0.15 4.03
CA ASN A 229 -24.25 1.02 4.90
C ASN A 229 -23.64 2.22 4.16
N GLY A 230 -23.70 2.24 2.82
CA GLY A 230 -23.34 3.41 2.02
C GLY A 230 -21.85 3.58 1.75
N PHE A 231 -21.03 2.56 2.00
CA PHE A 231 -19.62 2.60 1.57
C PHE A 231 -19.53 2.42 0.06
N GLU A 232 -19.09 3.46 -0.65
CA GLU A 232 -18.87 3.44 -2.12
C GLU A 232 -17.40 3.19 -2.50
N GLY A 233 -16.51 3.13 -1.50
CA GLY A 233 -15.07 2.97 -1.70
C GLY A 233 -14.65 1.59 -2.18
N THR A 234 -13.36 1.45 -2.49
CA THR A 234 -12.77 0.19 -2.96
C THR A 234 -12.32 -0.68 -1.78
N PHE A 235 -12.49 -2.00 -1.86
CA PHE A 235 -11.87 -2.91 -0.91
C PHE A 235 -10.51 -3.35 -1.44
N PHE A 236 -9.51 -3.42 -0.56
CA PHE A 236 -8.18 -3.92 -0.91
C PHE A 236 -7.84 -5.18 -0.13
N ILE A 237 -7.26 -6.17 -0.83
CA ILE A 237 -6.44 -7.20 -0.20
C ILE A 237 -4.98 -6.76 -0.34
N GLU A 238 -4.22 -6.86 0.75
CA GLU A 238 -2.81 -6.50 0.78
C GLU A 238 -1.94 -7.77 0.86
N PRO A 239 -1.34 -8.21 -0.26
CA PRO A 239 -0.62 -9.47 -0.28
C PRO A 239 0.66 -9.41 0.57
N LYS A 240 0.95 -10.52 1.26
CA LYS A 240 2.22 -10.78 1.95
C LYS A 240 2.45 -12.30 2.02
N PRO A 241 3.68 -12.80 1.83
CA PRO A 241 3.92 -14.25 1.78
C PRO A 241 3.91 -14.95 3.15
N MET A 242 4.33 -14.23 4.20
CA MET A 242 4.60 -14.74 5.54
C MET A 242 4.82 -13.57 6.51
N GLU A 243 5.17 -13.89 7.76
CA GLU A 243 5.47 -12.93 8.84
C GLU A 243 4.25 -12.09 9.26
N PRO A 244 3.62 -12.42 10.41
CA PRO A 244 4.11 -13.34 11.44
C PRO A 244 3.75 -14.82 11.24
N THR A 245 2.95 -15.15 10.21
CA THR A 245 2.63 -16.56 9.88
C THR A 245 3.82 -17.25 9.22
N LYS A 246 3.86 -18.60 9.24
CA LYS A 246 4.83 -19.35 8.41
C LYS A 246 4.46 -19.23 6.93
N HIS A 247 3.17 -19.24 6.63
CA HIS A 247 2.61 -19.05 5.30
C HIS A 247 1.32 -18.26 5.46
N GLN A 248 1.26 -17.10 4.84
CA GLN A 248 0.06 -16.28 4.76
C GLN A 248 -0.67 -16.60 3.46
N TYR A 249 -2.00 -16.62 3.50
CA TYR A 249 -2.82 -17.13 2.38
C TYR A 249 -2.84 -16.21 1.17
N ASP A 250 -2.89 -14.91 1.41
CA ASP A 250 -2.76 -13.81 0.45
C ASP A 250 -1.29 -13.60 0.07
N PHE A 251 -0.63 -14.66 -0.45
CA PHE A 251 0.82 -14.75 -0.59
C PHE A 251 1.46 -13.67 -1.49
N ASP A 252 0.90 -13.47 -2.68
CA ASP A 252 1.32 -12.51 -3.70
C ASP A 252 0.12 -12.08 -4.57
N ALA A 253 0.32 -11.16 -5.50
CA ALA A 253 -0.73 -10.63 -6.35
C ALA A 253 -1.44 -11.73 -7.15
N SER A 254 -0.69 -12.67 -7.74
CA SER A 254 -1.26 -13.76 -8.53
C SER A 254 -2.13 -14.69 -7.67
N THR A 255 -1.67 -15.01 -6.46
CA THR A 255 -2.37 -15.86 -5.49
C THR A 255 -3.68 -15.20 -5.05
N VAL A 256 -3.64 -13.91 -4.70
CA VAL A 256 -4.82 -13.13 -4.33
C VAL A 256 -5.81 -13.06 -5.50
N ILE A 257 -5.35 -12.82 -6.72
CA ILE A 257 -6.22 -12.78 -7.91
C ILE A 257 -6.92 -14.14 -8.11
N GLY A 258 -6.18 -15.25 -8.01
CA GLY A 258 -6.76 -16.59 -8.11
C GLY A 258 -7.80 -16.86 -7.02
N PHE A 259 -7.55 -16.41 -5.79
CA PHE A 259 -8.51 -16.48 -4.69
C PHE A 259 -9.78 -15.66 -4.99
N LEU A 260 -9.63 -14.40 -5.39
CA LEU A 260 -10.75 -13.51 -5.70
C LEU A 260 -11.60 -14.02 -6.87
N GLN A 261 -10.97 -14.62 -7.89
CA GLN A 261 -11.67 -15.28 -9.00
C GLN A 261 -12.46 -16.50 -8.54
N LYS A 262 -11.83 -17.37 -7.75
CA LYS A 262 -12.44 -18.63 -7.28
C LYS A 262 -13.69 -18.38 -6.44
N TYR A 263 -13.70 -17.31 -5.66
CA TYR A 263 -14.76 -16.98 -4.72
C TYR A 263 -15.61 -15.77 -5.17
N ASP A 264 -15.62 -15.41 -6.45
CA ASP A 264 -16.50 -14.35 -7.00
C ASP A 264 -16.41 -12.99 -6.28
N LEU A 265 -15.19 -12.59 -5.88
CA LEU A 265 -14.88 -11.32 -5.20
C LEU A 265 -14.13 -10.32 -6.12
N ILE A 266 -13.68 -10.75 -7.30
CA ILE A 266 -12.80 -9.96 -8.18
C ILE A 266 -13.38 -8.60 -8.63
N ASN A 267 -14.71 -8.46 -8.65
CA ASN A 267 -15.36 -7.20 -9.06
C ASN A 267 -15.44 -6.17 -7.93
N ASP A 268 -15.26 -6.59 -6.68
CA ASP A 268 -15.41 -5.72 -5.50
C ASP A 268 -14.06 -5.35 -4.87
N PHE A 269 -13.04 -6.17 -5.09
CA PHE A 269 -11.73 -6.04 -4.49
C PHE A 269 -10.66 -5.66 -5.51
N LYS A 270 -9.65 -4.93 -5.04
CA LYS A 270 -8.40 -4.64 -5.73
C LYS A 270 -7.23 -4.98 -4.81
N LEU A 271 -6.01 -4.75 -5.28
CA LEU A 271 -4.81 -5.03 -4.52
C LEU A 271 -4.18 -3.73 -4.00
N ASN A 272 -3.76 -3.77 -2.73
CA ASN A 272 -2.82 -2.82 -2.14
C ASN A 272 -1.44 -3.49 -2.18
N ILE A 273 -0.53 -3.01 -3.03
CA ILE A 273 0.78 -3.67 -3.21
C ILE A 273 1.82 -2.96 -2.35
N GLU A 274 2.48 -3.71 -1.48
CA GLU A 274 3.61 -3.22 -0.69
C GLU A 274 4.95 -3.71 -1.27
N VAL A 275 5.94 -2.81 -1.31
CA VAL A 275 7.29 -3.11 -1.82
C VAL A 275 8.01 -4.19 -1.01
N ASN A 276 8.02 -4.08 0.32
CA ASN A 276 8.71 -5.04 1.18
C ASN A 276 8.02 -6.42 1.13
N HIS A 277 6.69 -6.48 1.07
CA HIS A 277 5.95 -7.72 0.90
C HIS A 277 6.24 -8.41 -0.45
N ALA A 278 6.29 -7.65 -1.55
CA ALA A 278 6.64 -8.18 -2.87
C ALA A 278 8.02 -8.85 -2.87
N THR A 279 9.02 -8.15 -2.31
CA THR A 279 10.40 -8.66 -2.24
C THR A 279 10.56 -9.84 -1.27
N LEU A 280 9.80 -9.89 -0.17
CA LEU A 280 9.73 -11.07 0.70
C LEU A 280 9.13 -12.28 -0.03
N ALA A 281 8.23 -12.06 -1.01
CA ALA A 281 7.66 -13.12 -1.84
C ALA A 281 8.61 -13.56 -2.97
N LEU A 282 9.83 -12.99 -3.01
CA LEU A 282 10.84 -13.17 -4.05
C LEU A 282 10.44 -12.60 -5.42
N HIS A 283 9.59 -11.57 -5.42
CA HIS A 283 9.20 -10.82 -6.61
C HIS A 283 9.75 -9.40 -6.55
N THR A 284 9.96 -8.78 -7.71
CA THR A 284 10.21 -7.33 -7.73
C THR A 284 8.89 -6.58 -7.55
N PHE A 285 8.97 -5.34 -7.07
CA PHE A 285 7.77 -4.51 -6.86
C PHE A 285 7.02 -4.24 -8.17
N GLU A 286 7.74 -3.90 -9.25
CA GLU A 286 7.15 -3.66 -10.56
C GLU A 286 6.52 -4.91 -11.18
N HIS A 287 6.97 -6.12 -10.81
CA HIS A 287 6.30 -7.37 -11.20
C HIS A 287 4.88 -7.42 -10.63
N GLU A 288 4.75 -7.24 -9.32
CA GLU A 288 3.46 -7.29 -8.62
C GLU A 288 2.51 -6.19 -9.12
N LEU A 289 3.04 -4.99 -9.36
CA LEU A 289 2.28 -3.91 -10.00
C LEU A 289 1.80 -4.30 -11.40
N GLN A 290 2.64 -4.92 -12.22
CA GLN A 290 2.30 -5.30 -13.59
C GLN A 290 1.24 -6.42 -13.61
N VAL A 291 1.35 -7.40 -12.71
CA VAL A 291 0.35 -8.45 -12.51
C VAL A 291 -1.00 -7.85 -12.15
N ALA A 292 -1.04 -6.97 -11.13
CA ALA A 292 -2.27 -6.30 -10.71
C ALA A 292 -2.85 -5.40 -11.81
N ALA A 293 -2.01 -4.66 -12.53
CA ALA A 293 -2.42 -3.79 -13.63
C ALA A 293 -3.03 -4.57 -14.80
N ASN A 294 -2.43 -5.70 -15.19
CA ASN A 294 -2.93 -6.55 -16.27
C ASN A 294 -4.34 -7.10 -16.00
N HIS A 295 -4.68 -7.31 -14.73
CA HIS A 295 -6.01 -7.74 -14.31
C HIS A 295 -6.96 -6.58 -14.02
N GLY A 296 -6.49 -5.33 -14.12
CA GLY A 296 -7.27 -4.14 -13.79
C GLY A 296 -7.55 -3.96 -12.30
N LEU A 297 -6.71 -4.57 -11.45
CA LEU A 297 -6.86 -4.65 -10.00
C LEU A 297 -5.76 -3.89 -9.24
N LEU A 298 -4.89 -3.14 -9.90
CA LEU A 298 -3.95 -2.23 -9.25
C LEU A 298 -4.72 -1.10 -8.53
N GLY A 299 -4.92 -1.26 -7.22
CA GLY A 299 -5.79 -0.41 -6.40
C GLY A 299 -5.03 0.69 -5.67
N SER A 300 -4.05 0.30 -4.88
CA SER A 300 -3.26 1.17 -3.98
C SER A 300 -1.83 0.64 -3.83
N ILE A 301 -0.94 1.45 -3.26
CA ILE A 301 0.45 1.08 -2.97
C ILE A 301 0.77 1.43 -1.52
N ASP A 302 1.49 0.53 -0.84
CA ASP A 302 2.29 0.86 0.33
C ASP A 302 3.76 1.04 -0.05
N ALA A 303 4.22 2.29 0.08
CA ALA A 303 5.53 2.74 -0.33
C ALA A 303 6.54 2.59 0.81
N ASN A 304 7.30 1.52 0.73
CA ASN A 304 8.44 1.27 1.59
C ASN A 304 9.56 0.54 0.80
N ARG A 305 10.44 -0.15 1.51
CA ARG A 305 11.39 -1.12 0.96
C ARG A 305 11.78 -2.12 2.04
N GLY A 306 12.19 -3.30 1.58
CA GLY A 306 12.91 -4.27 2.39
C GLY A 306 14.40 -4.03 2.48
N ASP A 307 15.09 -5.06 2.95
CA ASP A 307 16.54 -5.18 2.88
C ASP A 307 16.86 -6.55 2.30
N TYR A 308 17.57 -6.58 1.17
CA TYR A 308 17.84 -7.81 0.43
C TYR A 308 18.66 -8.85 1.21
N GLN A 309 19.32 -8.46 2.30
CA GLN A 309 20.08 -9.36 3.17
C GLN A 309 19.28 -9.79 4.41
N ASN A 310 18.08 -9.24 4.63
CA ASN A 310 17.24 -9.49 5.78
C ASN A 310 15.86 -9.99 5.33
N GLY A 311 15.61 -11.29 5.47
CA GLY A 311 14.36 -11.94 5.06
C GLY A 311 13.19 -11.72 6.02
N TRP A 312 12.98 -10.48 6.46
CA TRP A 312 11.83 -10.03 7.25
C TRP A 312 11.47 -8.59 6.87
N ASP A 313 10.34 -8.13 7.37
CA ASP A 313 9.78 -6.82 7.07
C ASP A 313 10.49 -5.69 7.81
N THR A 314 11.17 -4.83 7.05
CA THR A 314 11.98 -3.74 7.61
C THR A 314 11.28 -2.40 7.61
N ASP A 315 10.24 -2.25 6.79
CA ASP A 315 9.39 -1.07 6.60
C ASP A 315 10.24 0.20 6.43
N GLN A 316 11.29 0.14 5.61
CA GLN A 316 12.15 1.29 5.34
C GLN A 316 11.50 2.21 4.32
N PHE A 317 11.76 3.52 4.38
CA PHE A 317 11.29 4.41 3.31
C PHE A 317 11.95 4.06 1.97
N PRO A 318 11.28 4.25 0.83
CA PRO A 318 11.85 3.99 -0.49
C PRO A 318 13.03 4.95 -0.76
N VAL A 319 14.11 4.44 -1.36
CA VAL A 319 15.31 5.25 -1.69
C VAL A 319 15.90 4.99 -3.07
N ASP A 320 15.57 3.86 -3.70
CA ASP A 320 16.18 3.46 -4.97
C ASP A 320 15.41 4.02 -6.17
N LEU A 321 16.07 4.89 -6.94
CA LEU A 321 15.44 5.51 -8.11
C LEU A 321 15.27 4.55 -9.27
N PHE A 322 16.15 3.55 -9.43
CA PHE A 322 16.06 2.60 -10.52
C PHE A 322 14.83 1.71 -10.35
N GLU A 323 14.64 1.17 -9.14
CA GLU A 323 13.47 0.34 -8.79
C GLU A 323 12.17 1.13 -8.89
N ILE A 324 12.08 2.31 -8.25
CA ILE A 324 10.83 3.09 -8.25
C ILE A 324 10.53 3.68 -9.65
N THR A 325 11.53 3.95 -10.48
CA THR A 325 11.30 4.34 -11.89
C THR A 325 10.64 3.21 -12.68
N GLN A 326 11.07 1.96 -12.50
CA GLN A 326 10.42 0.81 -13.15
C GLN A 326 8.96 0.65 -12.70
N ALA A 327 8.69 0.83 -11.40
CA ALA A 327 7.33 0.85 -10.88
C ALA A 327 6.48 1.98 -11.50
N MET A 328 7.03 3.19 -11.64
CA MET A 328 6.34 4.32 -12.26
C MET A 328 6.09 4.12 -13.76
N LEU A 329 6.95 3.38 -14.47
CA LEU A 329 6.67 2.97 -15.85
C LEU A 329 5.39 2.13 -15.91
N VAL A 330 5.20 1.16 -15.01
CA VAL A 330 3.98 0.35 -14.94
C VAL A 330 2.77 1.22 -14.59
N LEU A 331 2.90 2.11 -13.60
CA LEU A 331 1.83 2.98 -13.15
C LEU A 331 1.34 3.91 -14.29
N LEU A 332 2.26 4.58 -14.99
CA LEU A 332 1.90 5.47 -16.11
C LEU A 332 1.25 4.70 -17.27
N GLN A 333 1.78 3.54 -17.64
CA GLN A 333 1.25 2.75 -18.76
C GLN A 333 -0.10 2.08 -18.46
N SER A 334 -0.41 1.83 -17.19
CA SER A 334 -1.68 1.24 -16.75
C SER A 334 -2.79 2.27 -16.48
N GLY A 335 -2.48 3.58 -16.59
CA GLY A 335 -3.43 4.67 -16.34
C GLY A 335 -3.49 5.15 -14.88
N GLY A 336 -2.60 4.65 -14.03
CA GLY A 336 -2.49 4.98 -12.61
C GLY A 336 -3.31 4.06 -11.70
N LEU A 337 -3.35 4.42 -10.41
CA LEU A 337 -4.07 3.69 -9.37
C LEU A 337 -5.59 3.78 -9.55
N LYS A 338 -6.30 2.66 -9.31
CA LYS A 338 -7.76 2.57 -9.45
C LYS A 338 -8.47 2.65 -8.09
N GLY A 339 -8.39 3.82 -7.45
CA GLY A 339 -9.14 4.16 -6.24
C GLY A 339 -8.25 4.66 -5.10
N GLY A 340 -7.13 3.96 -4.87
CA GLY A 340 -6.20 4.23 -3.77
C GLY A 340 -5.20 5.34 -4.04
N GLY A 341 -4.12 5.29 -3.28
CA GLY A 341 -3.02 6.24 -3.28
C GLY A 341 -1.72 5.54 -2.87
N ILE A 342 -0.75 6.32 -2.43
CA ILE A 342 0.54 5.84 -1.96
C ILE A 342 0.64 6.12 -0.47
N ASN A 343 0.45 5.11 0.35
CA ASN A 343 0.62 5.21 1.79
C ASN A 343 2.06 4.88 2.16
N PHE A 344 2.67 5.68 3.03
CA PHE A 344 4.00 5.38 3.54
C PHE A 344 3.89 4.40 4.71
N ASP A 345 3.68 3.11 4.39
CA ASP A 345 3.81 2.01 5.35
C ASP A 345 5.29 1.76 5.68
N ALA A 346 5.92 2.79 6.25
CA ALA A 346 7.32 2.84 6.56
C ALA A 346 7.54 3.48 7.93
N LYS A 347 8.52 2.98 8.67
CA LYS A 347 8.85 3.43 10.03
C LYS A 347 10.23 4.08 10.11
N LEU A 348 10.37 4.99 11.06
CA LEU A 348 11.70 5.41 11.51
C LEU A 348 12.50 4.24 12.02
N ARG A 349 13.80 4.27 11.77
CA ARG A 349 14.71 3.28 12.35
C ARG A 349 14.64 3.34 13.87
N ARG A 350 14.97 2.22 14.52
CA ARG A 350 14.95 2.13 15.99
C ARG A 350 15.84 3.20 16.64
N ASN A 351 16.94 3.55 16.00
CA ASN A 351 17.91 4.55 16.47
C ASN A 351 17.71 5.96 15.90
N SER A 352 16.69 6.20 15.08
CA SER A 352 16.26 7.55 14.65
C SER A 352 15.23 8.07 15.64
N THR A 353 15.69 8.79 16.66
CA THR A 353 14.90 9.13 17.85
C THR A 353 14.41 10.58 17.88
N ASP A 354 14.90 11.42 16.98
CA ASP A 354 14.56 12.84 16.98
C ASP A 354 13.27 13.07 16.19
N LEU A 355 12.45 14.03 16.63
CA LEU A 355 11.14 14.25 15.99
C LEU A 355 11.27 14.74 14.53
N GLU A 356 12.38 15.40 14.19
CA GLU A 356 12.67 15.84 12.82
C GLU A 356 13.00 14.68 11.88
N ASP A 357 13.44 13.51 12.40
CA ASP A 357 13.68 12.32 11.60
C ASP A 357 12.40 11.89 10.86
N LEU A 358 11.22 12.10 11.46
CA LEU A 358 9.93 11.85 10.81
C LEU A 358 9.81 12.63 9.50
N PHE A 359 10.25 13.89 9.48
CA PHE A 359 10.21 14.71 8.28
C PHE A 359 11.28 14.30 7.29
N PHE A 360 12.53 14.07 7.71
CA PHE A 360 13.59 13.62 6.79
C PHE A 360 13.21 12.33 6.07
N ALA A 361 12.64 11.37 6.80
CA ALA A 361 12.24 10.08 6.24
C ALA A 361 11.10 10.23 5.21
N HIS A 362 10.03 10.96 5.54
CA HIS A 362 8.91 11.17 4.63
C HIS A 362 9.30 12.02 3.41
N ILE A 363 10.05 13.10 3.61
CA ILE A 363 10.52 13.96 2.50
C ILE A 363 11.33 13.13 1.50
N GLY A 364 12.26 12.30 2.00
CA GLY A 364 13.04 11.40 1.15
C GLY A 364 12.18 10.45 0.33
N GLY A 365 11.23 9.76 0.97
CA GLY A 365 10.34 8.83 0.27
C GLY A 365 9.43 9.51 -0.77
N ILE A 366 8.88 10.68 -0.43
CA ILE A 366 8.05 11.50 -1.31
C ILE A 366 8.84 11.98 -2.53
N ASP A 367 10.05 12.50 -2.33
CA ASP A 367 10.90 13.00 -3.41
C ASP A 367 11.38 11.86 -4.32
N VAL A 368 11.62 10.66 -3.80
CA VAL A 368 11.98 9.49 -4.62
C VAL A 368 10.85 9.14 -5.58
N PHE A 369 9.60 9.02 -5.08
CA PHE A 369 8.44 8.77 -5.94
C PHE A 369 8.21 9.91 -6.94
N ALA A 370 8.30 11.17 -6.50
CA ALA A 370 8.13 12.32 -7.39
C ALA A 370 9.20 12.38 -8.49
N ARG A 371 10.47 12.12 -8.15
CA ARG A 371 11.57 12.07 -9.12
C ARG A 371 11.40 10.91 -10.08
N SER A 372 11.08 9.71 -9.60
CA SER A 372 10.85 8.53 -10.43
C SER A 372 9.67 8.69 -11.38
N LEU A 373 8.61 9.40 -11.00
CA LEU A 373 7.50 9.73 -11.91
C LEU A 373 7.97 10.63 -13.06
N LEU A 374 8.79 11.63 -12.78
CA LEU A 374 9.37 12.51 -13.81
C LEU A 374 10.26 11.72 -14.77
N ILE A 375 11.14 10.87 -14.23
CA ILE A 375 12.05 10.03 -15.01
C ILE A 375 11.24 9.05 -15.88
N ALA A 376 10.27 8.34 -15.31
CA ALA A 376 9.44 7.39 -16.05
C ALA A 376 8.65 8.06 -17.16
N ASN A 377 8.08 9.25 -16.91
CA ASN A 377 7.39 10.01 -17.95
C ASN A 377 8.36 10.44 -19.07
N ASP A 378 9.56 10.89 -18.72
CA ASP A 378 10.58 11.28 -19.71
C ASP A 378 11.05 10.09 -20.55
N ILE A 379 11.21 8.91 -19.94
CA ILE A 379 11.48 7.65 -20.65
C ILE A 379 10.36 7.32 -21.64
N LEU A 380 9.09 7.47 -21.25
CA LEU A 380 7.96 7.12 -22.11
C LEU A 380 7.80 8.09 -23.29
N GLU A 381 8.08 9.37 -23.10
CA GLU A 381 7.91 10.42 -24.12
C GLU A 381 9.14 10.60 -25.03
N ASN A 382 10.35 10.47 -24.46
CA ASN A 382 11.59 10.92 -25.12
C ASN A 382 12.62 9.79 -25.31
N SER A 383 12.20 8.53 -25.27
CA SER A 383 13.09 7.38 -25.52
C SER A 383 12.50 6.34 -26.48
N GLU A 384 13.34 5.43 -26.94
CA GLU A 384 12.95 4.29 -27.77
C GLU A 384 12.28 3.15 -26.97
N PHE A 385 12.09 3.29 -25.66
CA PHE A 385 11.64 2.21 -24.76
C PHE A 385 10.38 1.48 -25.27
N LEU A 386 9.31 2.23 -25.57
CA LEU A 386 8.06 1.65 -26.06
C LEU A 386 8.20 1.05 -27.45
N ASN A 387 8.99 1.67 -28.32
CA ASN A 387 9.23 1.19 -29.67
C ASN A 387 10.02 -0.12 -29.66
N LEU A 388 11.09 -0.21 -28.87
CA LEU A 388 11.87 -1.44 -28.69
C LEU A 388 10.99 -2.59 -28.20
N ARG A 389 10.11 -2.32 -27.23
CA ARG A 389 9.18 -3.34 -26.73
C ARG A 389 8.15 -3.74 -27.78
N LYS A 390 7.57 -2.78 -28.52
CA LYS A 390 6.62 -3.06 -29.61
C LYS A 390 7.26 -3.91 -30.71
N MET A 391 8.45 -3.52 -31.17
CA MET A 391 9.17 -4.22 -32.23
C MET A 391 9.51 -5.67 -31.87
N ARG A 392 9.69 -5.97 -30.58
CA ARG A 392 9.93 -7.34 -30.09
C ARG A 392 8.77 -8.30 -30.39
N TYR A 393 7.54 -7.81 -30.53
CA TYR A 393 6.33 -8.63 -30.74
C TYR A 393 5.68 -8.42 -32.11
N ASN A 394 6.34 -7.73 -33.05
CA ASN A 394 5.75 -7.32 -34.33
C ASN A 394 5.26 -8.50 -35.21
N SER A 395 5.74 -9.72 -34.99
CA SER A 395 5.30 -10.92 -35.70
C SER A 395 3.84 -11.28 -35.38
N PHE A 396 3.30 -10.81 -34.26
CA PHE A 396 1.92 -11.03 -33.85
C PHE A 396 0.98 -9.91 -34.35
N ASP A 397 1.51 -8.82 -34.92
CA ASP A 397 0.70 -7.70 -35.41
C ASP A 397 0.12 -7.95 -36.82
N SER A 398 0.52 -9.02 -37.51
CA SER A 398 0.05 -9.34 -38.87
C SER A 398 0.13 -10.83 -39.21
N GLY A 399 -0.54 -11.23 -40.30
CA GLY A 399 -0.48 -12.58 -40.86
C GLY A 399 -0.84 -13.68 -39.85
N ASN A 400 -0.15 -14.82 -39.96
CA ASN A 400 -0.41 -16.00 -39.13
C ASN A 400 -0.22 -15.73 -37.63
N GLY A 401 0.71 -14.87 -37.23
CA GLY A 401 0.91 -14.52 -35.82
C GLY A 401 -0.30 -13.79 -35.25
N LYS A 402 -0.93 -12.91 -36.04
CA LYS A 402 -2.17 -12.24 -35.64
C LYS A 402 -3.34 -13.20 -35.53
N GLU A 403 -3.48 -14.10 -36.50
CA GLU A 403 -4.53 -15.13 -36.47
C GLU A 403 -4.37 -16.08 -35.27
N PHE A 404 -3.13 -16.39 -34.88
CA PHE A 404 -2.83 -17.12 -33.64
C PHE A 404 -3.27 -16.35 -32.39
N GLU A 405 -2.87 -15.08 -32.28
CA GLU A 405 -3.24 -14.22 -31.14
C GLU A 405 -4.76 -14.09 -30.97
N GLU A 406 -5.51 -14.05 -32.07
CA GLU A 406 -6.97 -13.97 -32.09
C GLU A 406 -7.67 -15.32 -31.87
N GLY A 407 -6.93 -16.41 -31.62
CA GLY A 407 -7.48 -17.74 -31.36
C GLY A 407 -8.07 -18.43 -32.59
N LYS A 408 -7.66 -18.02 -33.80
CA LYS A 408 -8.14 -18.61 -35.08
C LYS A 408 -7.30 -19.81 -35.53
N PHE A 409 -6.10 -19.99 -34.97
CA PHE A 409 -5.22 -21.14 -35.25
C PHE A 409 -5.58 -22.36 -34.42
N LYS A 410 -5.54 -23.52 -35.05
CA LYS A 410 -5.47 -24.82 -34.37
C LYS A 410 -4.03 -25.27 -34.22
N LEU A 411 -3.83 -26.31 -33.40
CA LEU A 411 -2.51 -26.91 -33.24
C LEU A 411 -1.97 -27.47 -34.56
N GLU A 412 -2.83 -27.98 -35.44
CA GLU A 412 -2.47 -28.46 -36.77
C GLU A 412 -1.97 -27.33 -37.69
N ASP A 413 -2.54 -26.12 -37.58
CA ASP A 413 -2.11 -24.96 -38.36
C ASP A 413 -0.71 -24.50 -37.92
N LEU A 414 -0.44 -24.54 -36.61
CA LEU A 414 0.91 -24.29 -36.07
C LEU A 414 1.92 -25.33 -36.59
N PHE A 415 1.52 -26.60 -36.62
CA PHE A 415 2.35 -27.67 -37.16
C PHE A 415 2.68 -27.44 -38.64
N GLN A 416 1.69 -27.11 -39.48
CA GLN A 416 1.91 -26.81 -40.90
C GLN A 416 2.76 -25.56 -41.10
N HIS A 417 2.53 -24.50 -40.31
CA HIS A 417 3.34 -23.30 -40.34
C HIS A 417 4.81 -23.60 -40.01
N ALA A 418 5.06 -24.45 -39.01
CA ALA A 418 6.41 -24.89 -38.66
C ALA A 418 7.06 -25.71 -39.79
N LEU A 419 6.34 -26.65 -40.42
CA LEU A 419 6.86 -27.43 -41.57
C LEU A 419 7.36 -26.53 -42.72
N GLN A 420 6.71 -25.38 -42.93
CA GLN A 420 7.08 -24.42 -43.96
C GLN A 420 8.19 -23.43 -43.52
N ASN A 421 8.43 -23.28 -42.21
CA ASN A 421 9.35 -22.29 -41.63
C ASN A 421 10.37 -22.95 -40.69
N GLN A 422 11.34 -23.65 -41.28
CA GLN A 422 12.30 -24.47 -40.54
C GLN A 422 13.52 -23.70 -39.99
N ASN A 423 13.88 -22.57 -40.60
CA ASN A 423 15.08 -21.81 -40.24
C ASN A 423 14.75 -20.60 -39.34
N ILE A 424 14.51 -20.87 -38.05
CA ILE A 424 14.19 -19.83 -37.06
C ILE A 424 15.49 -19.29 -36.46
N GLN A 425 15.74 -17.99 -36.65
CA GLN A 425 16.93 -17.33 -36.11
C GLN A 425 16.67 -16.81 -34.69
N PRO A 426 17.63 -16.96 -33.76
CA PRO A 426 17.50 -16.37 -32.43
C PRO A 426 17.53 -14.84 -32.52
N ILE A 427 16.65 -14.18 -31.76
CA ILE A 427 16.57 -12.72 -31.68
C ILE A 427 17.06 -12.27 -30.30
N SER A 428 18.04 -11.36 -30.28
CA SER A 428 18.59 -10.79 -29.05
C SER A 428 17.53 -9.97 -28.29
N GLY A 429 17.42 -10.18 -26.97
CA GLY A 429 16.44 -9.49 -26.12
C GLY A 429 16.78 -8.05 -25.76
N LYS A 430 18.02 -7.60 -25.97
CA LYS A 430 18.50 -6.23 -25.71
C LYS A 430 18.30 -5.75 -24.26
N GLN A 431 18.46 -6.64 -23.30
CA GLN A 431 18.22 -6.34 -21.89
C GLN A 431 19.14 -5.23 -21.36
N GLU A 432 20.46 -5.34 -21.59
CA GLU A 432 21.43 -4.36 -21.12
C GLU A 432 21.22 -2.99 -21.78
N LEU A 433 20.68 -2.95 -22.99
CA LEU A 433 20.31 -1.69 -23.65
C LEU A 433 19.14 -1.01 -22.92
N LEU A 434 18.13 -1.77 -22.50
CA LEU A 434 16.96 -1.24 -21.78
C LEU A 434 17.34 -0.78 -20.36
N GLU A 435 18.18 -1.53 -19.67
CA GLU A 435 18.70 -1.15 -18.35
C GLU A 435 19.57 0.12 -18.43
N ASN A 436 20.47 0.21 -19.42
CA ASN A 436 21.26 1.41 -19.67
C ASN A 436 20.40 2.60 -20.11
N LEU A 437 19.30 2.36 -20.81
CA LEU A 437 18.34 3.40 -21.16
C LEU A 437 17.74 3.98 -19.88
N ILE A 438 17.29 3.18 -18.92
CA ILE A 438 16.77 3.69 -17.64
C ILE A 438 17.85 4.50 -16.90
N ASN A 439 19.06 3.96 -16.76
CA ASN A 439 20.17 4.64 -16.08
C ASN A 439 20.55 5.97 -16.72
N LYS A 440 20.38 6.14 -18.04
CA LYS A 440 20.64 7.40 -18.73
C LYS A 440 19.69 8.53 -18.28
N PHE A 441 18.47 8.22 -17.86
CA PHE A 441 17.46 9.20 -17.45
C PHE A 441 17.46 9.48 -15.94
N ILE A 442 18.11 8.63 -15.13
CA ILE A 442 18.30 8.85 -13.69
C ILE A 442 19.37 9.92 -13.46
#